data_AF-A0A950DZP2-F1
#
_entry.id   AF-A0A950DZP2-F1
#
_cell.length_a   1.000
_cell.length_b   1.000
_cell.length_c   1.000
_cell.angle_alpha   90.00
_cell.angle_beta   90.00
_cell.angle_gamma   90.00
#
_symmetry.space_group_name_H-M   'P 1'
#
loop_
_entity.id
_entity.type
_entity.pdbx_description
1 polymer ?
#
loop_
_entity_poly.entity_id
_entity_poly.type
_entity_poly.pdbx_seq_one_letter_code
_entity_poly.pdbx_strand_id
1 'polypeptide(L)'
;TIQTDDDEAAIDALRDVFGLEARVSEGAVTFGVARGEEFIPRLFAELPIPIRSVSVSRPTLDDVFMSYTGSTIRDAEEDAGKDRSRRMMQMMHGARR
;
A
#
# COMPACT_ATOMS: atom_id res chain seq x y z
N THR A 1 -5.00 1.08 9.89
CA THR A 1 -5.23 2.53 9.97
C THR A 1 -5.88 2.87 11.30
N ILE A 2 -5.59 4.06 11.84
CA ILE A 2 -6.23 4.59 13.04
C ILE A 2 -6.81 5.98 12.76
N GLN A 3 -7.89 6.32 13.45
CA GLN A 3 -8.39 7.70 13.52
C GLN A 3 -8.08 8.28 14.88
N THR A 4 -7.54 9.50 14.87
CA THR A 4 -7.17 10.27 16.06
C THR A 4 -7.73 11.69 15.95
N ASP A 5 -7.65 12.45 17.03
CA ASP A 5 -7.99 13.88 17.00
C ASP A 5 -6.79 14.75 16.57
N ASP A 6 -5.58 14.20 16.66
CA ASP A 6 -4.33 14.82 16.25
C ASP A 6 -3.46 13.78 15.52
N ASP A 7 -3.52 13.82 14.18
CA ASP A 7 -2.82 12.86 13.32
C ASP A 7 -1.29 13.08 13.34
N GLU A 8 -0.82 14.32 13.51
CA GLU A 8 0.61 14.63 13.57
C GLU A 8 1.22 14.06 14.85
N ALA A 9 0.58 14.30 15.99
CA ALA A 9 1.00 13.72 17.27
C ALA A 9 0.95 12.19 17.27
N ALA A 10 -0.04 11.59 16.59
CA ALA A 10 -0.13 10.15 16.43
C ALA A 10 1.03 9.57 15.60
N ILE A 11 1.42 10.25 14.51
CA ILE A 11 2.56 9.83 13.66
C ILE A 11 3.87 9.90 14.45
N ASP A 12 4.10 10.99 15.20
CA ASP A 12 5.30 11.13 16.02
C ASP A 12 5.35 10.07 17.14
N ALA A 13 4.23 9.83 17.82
CA ALA A 13 4.15 8.79 18.85
C ALA A 13 4.36 7.37 18.29
N LEU A 14 3.86 7.08 17.09
CA LEU A 14 4.09 5.78 16.42
C LEU A 14 5.58 5.56 16.11
N ARG A 15 6.26 6.62 15.67
CA ARG A 15 7.70 6.58 15.43
C ARG A 15 8.49 6.40 16.73
N ASP A 16 8.16 7.16 17.77
CA ASP A 16 8.96 7.21 18.99
C ASP A 16 8.76 5.97 19.88
N VAL A 17 7.54 5.41 19.94
CA VAL A 17 7.21 4.25 20.78
C VAL A 17 7.45 2.92 20.07
N PHE A 18 7.12 2.83 18.78
CA PHE A 18 7.14 1.58 18.04
C PHE A 18 8.17 1.54 16.91
N GLY A 19 8.83 2.65 16.58
CA GLY A 19 9.74 2.74 15.43
C GLY A 19 9.03 2.59 14.09
N LEU A 20 7.74 2.92 14.03
CA LEU A 20 6.92 2.74 12.83
C LEU A 20 6.79 4.04 12.05
N GLU A 21 7.05 3.98 10.75
CA GLU A 21 6.69 5.06 9.83
C GLU A 21 5.19 5.00 9.53
N ALA A 22 4.55 6.14 9.64
CA ALA A 22 3.13 6.32 9.40
C ALA A 22 2.90 7.56 8.52
N ARG A 23 1.79 7.55 7.79
CA ARG A 23 1.38 8.66 6.92
C ARG A 23 -0.13 8.87 7.01
N VAL A 24 -0.59 10.09 6.78
CA VAL A 24 -2.02 10.34 6.59
C VAL A 24 -2.43 9.89 5.19
N SER A 25 -3.51 9.11 5.11
CA SER A 25 -4.13 8.65 3.87
C SER A 25 -5.63 8.66 4.07
N GLU A 26 -6.38 9.30 3.17
CA GLU A 26 -7.86 9.37 3.24
C GLU A 26 -8.39 9.87 4.61
N GLY A 27 -7.67 10.80 5.24
CA GLY A 27 -8.05 11.36 6.55
C GLY A 27 -7.87 10.39 7.73
N ALA A 28 -6.99 9.39 7.59
CA ALA A 28 -6.62 8.48 8.67
C ALA A 28 -5.12 8.19 8.67
N VAL A 29 -4.55 7.94 9.85
CA VAL A 29 -3.15 7.54 9.98
C VAL A 29 -2.98 6.08 9.56
N THR A 30 -2.13 5.86 8.57
CA THR A 30 -1.88 4.57 7.91
C THR A 30 -0.43 4.15 8.08
N PHE A 31 -0.21 2.93 8.53
CA PHE A 31 1.11 2.34 8.75
C PHE A 31 1.05 0.81 8.57
N GLY A 32 2.19 0.21 8.25
CA GLY A 32 2.34 -1.22 8.05
C GLY A 32 3.01 -1.91 9.24
N VAL A 33 2.48 -3.06 9.64
CA VAL A 33 3.08 -3.92 10.69
C VAL A 33 2.97 -5.39 10.31
N ALA A 34 3.94 -6.20 10.75
CA ALA A 34 3.79 -7.65 10.73
C ALA A 34 2.72 -8.07 11.75
N ARG A 35 1.87 -9.04 11.37
CA ARG A 35 0.83 -9.61 12.26
C ARG A 35 -0.06 -8.54 12.89
N GLY A 36 -0.71 -7.73 12.04
CA GLY A 36 -1.51 -6.58 12.46
C GLY A 36 -2.52 -6.89 13.58
N GLU A 37 -3.22 -8.02 13.51
CA GLU A 37 -4.19 -8.45 14.53
C GLU A 37 -3.57 -8.62 15.94
N GLU A 38 -2.32 -9.12 16.02
CA GLU A 38 -1.57 -9.27 17.28
C GLU A 38 -1.00 -7.95 17.77
N PHE A 39 -0.79 -6.99 16.87
CA PHE A 39 -0.26 -5.66 17.22
C PHE A 39 -1.33 -4.77 17.88
N ILE A 40 -2.62 -4.98 17.59
CA ILE A 40 -3.70 -4.10 18.08
C ILE A 40 -3.76 -3.97 19.60
N PRO A 41 -3.73 -5.05 20.41
CA PRO A 41 -3.74 -4.91 21.87
C PRO A 41 -2.56 -4.10 22.39
N ARG A 42 -1.38 -4.29 21.81
CA ARG A 42 -0.16 -3.56 22.17
C ARG A 42 -0.25 -2.08 21.80
N LEU A 43 -0.79 -1.77 20.62
CA LEU A 43 -1.04 -0.41 20.17
C LEU A 43 -1.92 0.37 21.16
N PHE A 44 -3.04 -0.21 21.60
CA PHE A 44 -3.92 0.43 22.57
C PHE A 44 -3.32 0.59 23.97
N ALA A 45 -2.38 -0.30 24.35
CA ALA A 45 -1.74 -0.25 25.66
C ALA A 45 -0.60 0.77 25.74
N GLU A 46 0.16 0.94 24.65
CA GLU A 46 1.41 1.70 24.65
C GLU A 46 1.31 3.06 23.93
N LEU A 47 0.33 3.27 23.03
CA LEU A 47 0.21 4.55 22.32
C LEU A 47 -0.39 5.62 23.25
N PRO A 48 0.30 6.75 23.47
CA PRO A 48 -0.15 7.81 24.39
C PRO A 48 -1.26 8.70 23.80
N ILE A 49 -1.68 8.46 22.55
CA ILE A 49 -2.68 9.26 21.84
C ILE A 49 -4.03 8.52 21.83
N PRO A 50 -5.16 9.19 22.18
CA PRO A 50 -6.48 8.58 22.08
C PRO A 50 -6.84 8.15 20.65
N ILE A 51 -7.18 6.88 20.49
CA ILE A 51 -7.63 6.29 19.23
C ILE A 51 -9.16 6.27 19.20
N ARG A 52 -9.78 6.90 18.21
CA ARG A 52 -11.24 6.90 17.99
C ARG A 52 -11.71 5.63 17.30
N SER A 53 -10.94 5.13 16.33
CA SER A 53 -11.25 3.90 15.61
C SER A 53 -9.98 3.27 15.04
N VAL A 54 -10.03 1.95 14.81
CA VAL A 54 -8.96 1.19 14.17
C VAL A 54 -9.55 0.27 13.10
N SER A 55 -8.86 0.19 11.97
CA SER A 55 -9.16 -0.77 10.91
C SER A 55 -7.89 -1.49 10.49
N VAL A 56 -7.98 -2.81 10.34
CA VAL A 56 -6.87 -3.67 9.92
C VAL A 56 -7.28 -4.37 8.64
N SER A 57 -6.43 -4.27 7.63
CA SER A 57 -6.56 -5.00 6.38
C SER A 57 -5.24 -5.67 6.04
N ARG A 58 -5.32 -6.86 5.44
CA ARG A 58 -4.14 -7.49 4.83
C ARG A 58 -4.01 -6.93 3.42
N PRO A 59 -2.84 -6.41 3.03
CA PRO A 59 -2.64 -5.94 1.66
C PRO A 59 -2.85 -7.11 0.70
N THR A 60 -3.52 -6.84 -0.42
CA THR A 60 -3.70 -7.81 -1.49
C THR A 60 -2.41 -7.95 -2.30
N LEU A 61 -2.30 -9.00 -3.11
CA LEU A 61 -1.18 -9.15 -4.03
C LEU A 61 -1.09 -7.96 -5.00
N ASP A 62 -2.22 -7.42 -5.44
CA ASP A 62 -2.27 -6.28 -6.34
C ASP A 62 -1.75 -5.00 -5.65
N ASP A 63 -2.10 -4.78 -4.36
CA ASP A 63 -1.57 -3.66 -3.56
C ASP A 63 -0.05 -3.76 -3.39
N VAL A 64 0.45 -4.96 -3.13
CA VAL A 64 1.90 -5.21 -3.01
C VAL A 64 2.58 -5.00 -4.37
N PHE A 65 2.02 -5.54 -5.44
CA PHE A 65 2.56 -5.40 -6.78
C PHE A 65 2.59 -3.94 -7.22
N MET A 66 1.54 -3.18 -6.91
CA MET A 66 1.48 -1.73 -7.08
C MET A 66 2.59 -1.02 -6.33
N SER A 67 2.76 -1.32 -5.04
CA SER A 67 3.79 -0.69 -4.22
C SER A 67 5.20 -0.97 -4.72
N TYR A 68 5.41 -2.12 -5.37
CA TYR A 68 6.73 -2.58 -5.83
C TYR A 68 7.04 -2.16 -7.28
N THR A 69 6.03 -2.10 -8.15
CA THR A 69 6.21 -1.90 -9.60
C THR A 69 5.63 -0.57 -10.11
N GLY A 70 4.73 0.06 -9.37
CA GLY A 70 4.03 1.28 -9.79
C GLY A 70 2.87 1.07 -10.77
N SER A 71 2.47 -0.19 -11.04
CA SER A 71 1.35 -0.54 -11.93
C SER A 71 0.52 -1.68 -11.34
N THR A 72 -0.78 -1.82 -11.68
CA THR A 72 -1.55 -3.02 -11.24
C THR A 72 -0.97 -4.23 -11.98
N ILE A 73 -1.25 -5.43 -11.47
CA ILE A 73 -0.98 -6.66 -12.23
C ILE A 73 -1.73 -6.62 -13.57
N ARG A 74 -2.98 -6.13 -13.58
CA ARG A 74 -3.84 -6.08 -14.77
C ARG A 74 -3.28 -5.16 -15.86
N ASP A 75 -2.81 -3.97 -15.47
CA ASP A 75 -2.22 -3.01 -16.40
C ASP A 75 -0.92 -3.58 -17.01
N ALA A 76 -0.09 -4.22 -16.17
CA ALA A 76 1.15 -4.83 -16.61
C ALA A 76 0.91 -6.02 -17.59
N GLU A 77 -0.11 -6.83 -17.35
CA GLU A 77 -0.50 -7.93 -18.24
C GLU A 77 -1.06 -7.42 -19.57
N GLU A 78 -1.89 -6.38 -19.55
CA GLU A 78 -2.42 -5.76 -20.76
C GLU A 78 -1.31 -5.15 -21.63
N ASP A 79 -0.36 -4.44 -21.02
CA ASP A 79 0.72 -3.79 -21.76
C ASP A 79 1.63 -4.82 -22.43
N ALA A 80 1.95 -5.92 -21.73
CA ALA A 80 2.69 -7.05 -22.30
C ALA A 80 1.96 -7.74 -23.48
N GLY A 81 0.62 -7.76 -23.45
CA GLY A 81 -0.20 -8.26 -24.56
C GLY A 81 -0.21 -7.32 -25.77
N LYS A 82 -0.34 -6.02 -25.53
CA LYS A 82 -0.29 -4.96 -26.55
C LYS A 82 1.08 -4.93 -27.23
N ASP A 83 2.17 -5.08 -26.47
CA ASP A 83 3.53 -5.12 -27.02
C ASP A 83 3.80 -6.34 -27.89
N ARG A 84 3.35 -7.53 -27.46
CA ARG A 84 3.44 -8.74 -28.29
C ARG A 84 2.68 -8.58 -29.62
N SER A 85 1.48 -8.02 -29.55
CA SER A 85 0.65 -7.77 -30.73
C SER A 85 1.29 -6.76 -31.69
N ARG A 86 1.85 -5.66 -31.16
CA ARG A 86 2.60 -4.67 -31.95
C ARG A 86 3.80 -5.29 -32.66
N ARG A 87 4.60 -6.11 -31.95
CA ARG A 87 5.77 -6.79 -32.54
C ARG A 87 5.37 -7.76 -33.67
N MET A 88 4.29 -8.52 -33.48
CA MET A 88 3.78 -9.42 -34.52
C MET A 88 3.31 -8.66 -35.77
N MET A 89 2.58 -7.55 -35.60
CA MET A 89 2.17 -6.71 -36.72
C MET A 89 3.37 -6.12 -37.47
N GLN A 90 4.40 -5.65 -36.77
CA GLN A 90 5.62 -5.12 -37.39
C GLN A 90 6.35 -6.18 -38.23
N MET A 91 6.44 -7.42 -37.77
CA MET A 91 7.03 -8.52 -38.56
C MET A 91 6.22 -8.84 -39.83
N MET A 92 4.88 -8.85 -39.75
CA MET A 92 4.02 -9.08 -40.91
C MET A 92 4.09 -7.96 -41.95
N HIS A 93 4.30 -6.71 -41.51
CA HIS A 93 4.44 -5.56 -42.41
C HIS A 93 5.87 -5.44 -42.96
N GLY A 94 6.88 -5.96 -42.26
CA GLY A 94 8.27 -6.02 -42.73
C GLY A 94 8.54 -7.10 -43.80
N ALA A 95 7.75 -8.18 -43.82
CA ALA A 95 7.89 -9.27 -44.80
C ALA A 95 7.29 -8.99 -46.19
N ARG A 96 6.71 -7.80 -46.41
CA ARG A 96 6.06 -7.38 -47.67
C ARG A 96 6.89 -6.35 -48.46
N ARG A 97 8.19 -6.24 -48.21
CA ARG A 97 9.12 -5.42 -48.98
C ARG A 97 10.22 -6.27 -49.59
#